data_AF-A0A6U5JHQ0-F1
#
_entry.id   AF-A0A6U5JHQ0-F1
#
_cell.length_a   1.000
_cell.length_b   1.000
_cell.length_c   1.000
_cell.angle_alpha   90.00
_cell.angle_beta   90.00
_cell.angle_gamma   90.00
#
_symmetry.space_group_name_H-M   'P 1'
#
loop_
_entity.id
_entity.type
_entity.pdbx_description
1 polymer ?
#
loop_
_entity_poly.entity_id
_entity_poly.type
_entity_poly.pdbx_seq_one_letter_code
_entity_poly.pdbx_strand_id
1 'polypeptide(L)'
;MPQKNIQVTQDFTTVSIGRTARPGGSHPRVPQNAQSLARAKAMGLVTTEKKFGGGSNSSAHTASVNARKIEDADTFRVAKVDRSLSKAIQQARMAQKMSQKDLATKINEKPQIIGEYESGKAIPNGQIISKIERALNCKLPRPGKKPAGAKGTGPKKATAPAGASSKGVHGGLSRGGPAKRR
;
A
#
# COMPACT_ATOMS: atom_id res chain seq x y z
N MET A 1 33.17 -51.68 -47.13
CA MET A 1 33.32 -50.36 -46.47
C MET A 1 32.48 -50.36 -45.20
N PRO A 2 33.05 -50.20 -43.98
CA PRO A 2 32.24 -50.11 -42.77
C PRO A 2 31.57 -48.73 -42.71
N GLN A 3 30.24 -48.70 -42.66
CA GLN A 3 29.49 -47.44 -42.55
C GLN A 3 29.63 -46.89 -41.12
N LYS A 4 30.25 -45.72 -40.99
CA LYS A 4 30.32 -44.99 -39.71
C LYS A 4 28.95 -44.38 -39.43
N ASN A 5 28.27 -44.90 -38.42
CA ASN A 5 27.04 -44.33 -37.89
C ASN A 5 27.36 -43.03 -37.14
N ILE A 6 27.22 -41.88 -37.80
CA ILE A 6 27.39 -40.56 -37.20
C ILE A 6 26.16 -40.29 -36.33
N GLN A 7 26.29 -40.53 -35.03
CA GLN A 7 25.33 -40.04 -34.03
C GLN A 7 25.49 -38.51 -33.98
N VAL A 8 24.65 -37.79 -34.72
CA VAL A 8 24.53 -36.33 -34.62
C VAL A 8 23.85 -36.04 -33.29
N THR A 9 24.64 -35.91 -32.22
CA THR A 9 24.12 -35.41 -30.96
C THR A 9 23.91 -33.92 -31.12
N GLN A 10 22.65 -33.51 -31.24
CA GLN A 10 22.27 -32.11 -31.27
C GLN A 10 22.51 -31.47 -29.90
N ASP A 11 23.49 -30.58 -29.83
CA ASP A 11 24.05 -29.96 -28.63
C ASP A 11 23.38 -28.63 -28.24
N PHE A 12 22.11 -28.43 -28.61
CA PHE A 12 21.31 -27.33 -28.08
C PHE A 12 20.83 -27.62 -26.67
N THR A 13 21.63 -27.21 -25.68
CA THR A 13 21.17 -27.08 -24.30
C THR A 13 20.03 -26.05 -24.25
N THR A 14 18.90 -26.43 -23.63
CA THR A 14 17.75 -25.54 -23.48
C THR A 14 18.08 -24.45 -22.46
N VAL A 15 18.39 -23.24 -22.93
CA VAL A 15 18.52 -22.07 -22.05
C VAL A 15 17.11 -21.64 -21.64
N SER A 16 16.65 -22.12 -20.49
CA SER A 16 15.36 -21.70 -19.92
C SER A 16 15.47 -20.28 -19.37
N ILE A 17 15.12 -19.30 -20.20
CA ILE A 17 14.88 -17.92 -19.77
C ILE A 17 13.44 -17.85 -19.27
N GLY A 18 13.21 -18.29 -18.04
CA GLY A 18 11.96 -18.00 -17.31
C GLY A 18 11.20 -19.20 -16.76
N ARG A 19 11.15 -19.24 -15.43
CA ARG A 19 10.03 -19.64 -14.56
C ARG A 19 9.17 -20.85 -14.97
N THR A 20 9.77 -22.00 -15.25
CA THR A 20 9.13 -23.30 -14.96
C THR A 20 10.19 -24.33 -14.59
N ALA A 21 10.16 -24.78 -13.32
CA ALA A 21 11.06 -25.82 -12.83
C ALA A 21 10.53 -27.21 -13.23
N ARG A 22 11.46 -28.10 -13.59
CA ARG A 22 11.21 -29.54 -13.74
C ARG A 22 10.77 -30.14 -12.39
N PRO A 23 9.93 -31.18 -12.35
CA PRO A 23 9.62 -31.89 -11.10
C PRO A 23 10.91 -32.52 -10.57
N GLY A 24 11.35 -32.13 -9.37
CA GLY A 24 12.56 -32.65 -8.71
C GLY A 24 13.80 -31.74 -8.79
N GLY A 25 13.75 -30.61 -9.48
CA GLY A 25 14.82 -29.61 -9.47
C GLY A 25 14.61 -28.57 -8.38
N SER A 26 15.54 -28.47 -7.42
CA SER A 26 15.58 -27.34 -6.49
C SER A 26 15.58 -26.02 -7.28
N HIS A 27 14.72 -25.07 -6.92
CA HIS A 27 14.79 -23.73 -7.48
C HIS A 27 16.22 -23.21 -7.32
N PRO A 28 16.84 -22.60 -8.35
CA PRO A 28 18.16 -22.00 -8.19
C PRO A 28 18.05 -20.95 -7.09
N ARG A 29 18.60 -21.26 -5.91
CA ARG A 29 18.59 -20.35 -4.77
C ARG A 29 19.55 -19.23 -5.10
N VAL A 30 19.03 -18.01 -5.16
CA VAL A 30 19.87 -16.81 -5.30
C VAL A 30 20.90 -16.83 -4.15
N PRO A 31 22.20 -16.68 -4.43
CA PRO A 31 23.22 -16.60 -3.38
C PRO A 31 22.90 -15.43 -2.45
N GLN A 32 22.57 -15.73 -1.19
CA GLN A 32 22.15 -14.71 -0.21
C GLN A 32 23.31 -14.12 0.60
N ASN A 33 24.47 -14.77 0.60
CA ASN A 33 25.66 -14.28 1.31
C ASN A 33 26.69 -13.71 0.32
N ALA A 34 27.47 -12.73 0.78
CA ALA A 34 28.45 -12.03 -0.05
C ALA A 34 29.52 -12.99 -0.61
N GLN A 35 29.92 -14.00 0.17
CA GLN A 35 30.93 -14.99 -0.23
C GLN A 35 30.47 -15.88 -1.39
N SER A 36 29.23 -16.39 -1.36
CA SER A 36 28.66 -17.19 -2.47
C SER A 36 28.43 -16.34 -3.71
N LEU A 37 28.03 -15.07 -3.55
CA LEU A 37 27.92 -14.14 -4.66
C LEU A 37 29.28 -13.87 -5.31
N ALA A 38 30.34 -13.66 -4.51
CA ALA A 38 31.71 -13.46 -5.00
C ALA A 38 32.24 -14.70 -5.72
N ARG A 39 32.02 -15.90 -5.17
CA ARG A 39 32.39 -17.17 -5.81
C ARG A 39 31.65 -17.37 -7.14
N ALA A 40 30.34 -17.10 -7.17
CA ALA A 40 29.55 -17.23 -8.39
C ALA A 40 29.95 -16.20 -9.46
N LYS A 41 30.34 -14.97 -9.06
CA LYS A 41 30.96 -13.98 -9.95
C LYS A 41 32.30 -14.45 -10.51
N ALA A 42 33.18 -14.99 -9.66
CA ALA A 42 34.48 -15.54 -10.08
C ALA A 42 34.34 -16.74 -11.03
N MET A 43 33.28 -17.53 -10.86
CA MET A 43 32.93 -18.65 -11.74
C MET A 43 32.17 -18.23 -13.00
N GLY A 44 31.94 -16.93 -13.24
CA GLY A 44 31.22 -16.42 -14.41
C GLY A 44 29.73 -16.79 -14.46
N LEU A 45 29.15 -17.27 -13.35
CA LEU A 45 27.75 -17.70 -13.25
C LEU A 45 26.77 -16.56 -12.96
N VAL A 46 27.26 -15.34 -12.78
CA VAL A 46 26.45 -14.15 -12.44
C VAL A 46 26.77 -13.02 -13.40
N THR A 47 25.75 -12.50 -14.07
CA THR A 47 25.84 -11.28 -14.87
C THR A 47 25.67 -10.05 -13.97
N THR A 48 26.45 -9.01 -14.22
CA THR A 48 26.31 -7.73 -13.53
C THR A 48 25.87 -6.66 -14.51
N GLU A 49 24.71 -6.06 -14.26
CA GLU A 49 24.21 -4.95 -15.04
C GLU A 49 24.08 -3.71 -14.16
N LYS A 50 24.42 -2.55 -14.70
CA LYS A 50 24.21 -1.28 -14.00
C LYS A 50 22.70 -0.99 -13.99
N LYS A 51 22.14 -0.81 -12.79
CA LYS A 51 20.74 -0.42 -12.64
C LYS A 51 20.51 0.95 -13.28
N PHE A 52 19.41 1.08 -14.03
CA PHE A 52 18.96 2.37 -14.55
C PHE A 52 18.76 3.39 -13.41
N GLY A 53 19.37 4.57 -13.52
CA GLY A 53 19.41 5.58 -12.46
C GLY A 53 20.32 5.26 -11.27
N GLY A 54 21.14 4.20 -11.34
CA GLY A 54 22.08 3.82 -10.30
C GLY A 54 23.28 4.78 -10.20
N GLY A 55 23.59 5.21 -8.98
CA GLY A 55 24.72 6.11 -8.69
C GLY A 55 24.37 7.60 -8.70
N SER A 56 23.09 7.96 -8.74
CA SER A 56 22.60 9.34 -8.68
C SER A 56 21.56 9.51 -7.56
N ASN A 57 21.43 10.72 -7.02
CA ASN A 57 20.41 11.11 -6.06
C ASN A 57 19.16 11.65 -6.77
N SER A 58 18.15 10.81 -6.98
CA SER A 58 16.89 11.26 -7.59
C SER A 58 16.10 12.17 -6.64
N SER A 59 15.56 13.25 -7.18
CA SER A 59 14.70 14.19 -6.45
C SER A 59 13.36 13.54 -6.07
N ALA A 60 12.79 13.99 -4.94
CA ALA A 60 11.44 13.61 -4.54
C ALA A 60 10.35 14.13 -5.50
N HIS A 61 10.69 15.07 -6.38
CA HIS A 61 9.78 15.61 -7.40
C HIS A 61 9.79 14.83 -8.72
N THR A 62 10.58 13.77 -8.85
CA THR A 62 10.48 12.89 -10.02
C THR A 62 9.08 12.28 -10.06
N ALA A 63 8.50 12.21 -11.27
CA ALA A 63 7.16 11.70 -11.47
C ALA A 63 7.00 10.32 -10.82
N SER A 64 6.05 10.19 -9.88
CA SER A 64 5.77 8.93 -9.19
C SER A 64 4.96 7.95 -10.05
N VAL A 65 4.52 8.41 -11.23
CA VAL A 65 3.67 7.66 -12.15
C VAL A 65 4.52 7.18 -13.33
N ASN A 66 4.27 5.95 -13.75
CA ASN A 66 4.91 5.36 -14.93
C ASN A 66 4.48 6.15 -16.18
N ALA A 67 5.37 7.01 -16.70
CA ALA A 67 5.09 7.88 -17.85
C ALA A 67 4.53 7.11 -19.05
N ARG A 68 5.14 5.95 -19.38
CA ARG A 68 4.66 5.06 -20.46
C ARG A 68 3.18 4.69 -20.34
N LYS A 69 2.72 4.41 -19.11
CA LYS A 69 1.33 4.03 -18.87
C LYS A 69 0.35 5.21 -19.03
N ILE A 70 0.82 6.44 -18.86
CA ILE A 70 0.01 7.64 -19.11
C ILE A 70 -0.06 7.91 -20.62
N GLU A 71 1.04 7.71 -21.34
CA GLU A 71 1.10 7.89 -22.81
C GLU A 71 0.21 6.89 -23.55
N ASP A 72 0.15 5.64 -23.07
CA ASP A 72 -0.71 4.59 -23.64
C ASP A 72 -2.22 4.78 -23.34
N ALA A 73 -2.60 5.75 -22.49
CA ALA A 73 -3.98 5.94 -22.06
C ALA A 73 -4.68 7.07 -22.83
N ASP A 74 -5.82 6.76 -23.47
CA ASP A 74 -6.64 7.74 -24.20
C ASP A 74 -7.24 8.85 -23.32
N THR A 75 -7.27 8.67 -22.00
CA THR A 75 -7.78 9.68 -21.05
C THR A 75 -6.74 10.09 -20.02
N PHE A 76 -6.45 11.39 -19.94
CA PHE A 76 -5.51 11.95 -18.98
C PHE A 76 -6.17 12.14 -17.60
N ARG A 77 -6.35 11.04 -16.85
CA ARG A 77 -6.86 11.08 -15.47
C ARG A 77 -5.86 10.45 -14.50
N VAL A 78 -5.24 11.28 -13.66
CA VAL A 78 -4.36 10.82 -12.57
C VAL A 78 -5.11 10.88 -11.24
N ALA A 79 -5.09 9.78 -10.49
CA ALA A 79 -5.70 9.71 -9.17
C ALA A 79 -5.02 10.67 -8.19
N LYS A 80 -5.82 11.43 -7.45
CA LYS A 80 -5.36 12.38 -6.43
C LYS A 80 -5.39 11.75 -5.03
N VAL A 81 -4.84 12.47 -4.07
CA VAL A 81 -4.86 12.07 -2.65
C VAL A 81 -6.28 11.86 -2.14
N ASP A 82 -6.49 10.72 -1.47
CA ASP A 82 -7.74 10.38 -0.80
C ASP A 82 -8.04 11.35 0.36
N ARG A 83 -9.32 11.66 0.58
CA ARG A 83 -9.76 12.54 1.67
C ARG A 83 -9.35 12.04 3.07
N SER A 84 -9.25 10.72 3.25
CA SER A 84 -8.80 10.11 4.49
C SER A 84 -7.34 10.45 4.80
N LEU A 85 -6.45 10.38 3.80
CA LEU A 85 -5.04 10.75 3.94
C LEU A 85 -4.89 12.24 4.22
N SER A 86 -5.61 13.09 3.49
CA SER A 86 -5.62 14.54 3.74
C SER A 86 -5.97 14.90 5.18
N LYS A 87 -7.05 14.31 5.72
CA LYS A 87 -7.48 14.54 7.12
C LYS A 87 -6.46 14.00 8.13
N ALA A 88 -5.90 12.81 7.87
CA ALA A 88 -4.90 12.21 8.76
C ALA A 88 -3.64 13.08 8.88
N ILE A 89 -3.16 13.66 7.79
CA ILE A 89 -2.01 14.58 7.79
C ILE A 89 -2.33 15.81 8.64
N GLN A 90 -3.49 16.42 8.42
CA GLN A 90 -3.90 17.62 9.17
C GLN A 90 -4.00 17.34 10.67
N GLN A 91 -4.64 16.24 11.06
CA GLN A 91 -4.78 15.83 12.46
C GLN A 91 -3.44 15.55 13.11
N ALA A 92 -2.55 14.81 12.43
CA ALA A 92 -1.22 14.51 12.94
C ALA A 92 -0.37 15.79 13.12
N ARG A 93 -0.47 16.74 12.19
CA ARG A 93 0.19 18.05 12.30
C ARG A 93 -0.31 18.84 13.51
N MET A 94 -1.62 18.90 13.70
CA MET A 94 -2.23 19.57 14.85
C MET A 94 -1.84 18.93 16.17
N ALA A 95 -1.76 17.60 16.23
CA ALA A 95 -1.32 16.86 17.43
C ALA A 95 0.13 17.19 17.82
N GLN A 96 1.01 17.41 16.82
CA GLN A 96 2.38 17.85 17.05
C GLN A 96 2.54 19.37 17.20
N LYS A 97 1.44 20.13 17.16
CA LYS A 97 1.44 21.61 17.25
C LYS A 97 2.36 22.29 16.23
N MET A 98 2.53 21.71 15.04
CA MET A 98 3.38 22.26 13.97
C MET A 98 2.55 23.08 12.97
N SER A 99 3.10 24.17 12.43
CA SER A 99 2.49 24.83 11.26
C SER A 99 2.80 24.06 9.97
N GLN A 100 2.06 24.34 8.87
CA GLN A 100 2.39 23.76 7.55
C GLN A 100 3.80 24.16 7.11
N LYS A 101 4.23 25.39 7.44
CA LYS A 101 5.57 25.90 7.14
C LYS A 101 6.64 25.12 7.90
N ASP A 102 6.43 24.88 9.20
CA ASP A 102 7.40 24.13 10.02
C ASP A 102 7.54 22.68 9.55
N LEU A 103 6.40 22.04 9.21
CA LEU A 103 6.42 20.71 8.62
C LEU A 103 7.18 20.71 7.30
N ALA A 104 6.90 21.67 6.42
CA ALA A 104 7.54 21.80 5.11
C ALA A 104 9.06 21.99 5.22
N THR A 105 9.52 22.86 6.12
CA THR A 105 10.95 23.04 6.42
C THR A 105 11.58 21.75 6.94
N LYS A 106 10.91 21.03 7.84
CA LYS A 106 11.43 19.77 8.41
C LYS A 106 11.59 18.66 7.36
N ILE A 107 10.75 18.63 6.33
CA ILE A 107 10.82 17.62 5.25
C ILE A 107 11.56 18.10 4.00
N ASN A 108 12.10 19.33 4.01
CA ASN A 108 12.70 19.99 2.86
C ASN A 108 11.77 20.04 1.64
N GLU A 109 10.53 20.48 1.84
CA GLU A 109 9.53 20.68 0.78
C GLU A 109 8.95 22.09 0.84
N LYS A 110 8.23 22.51 -0.21
CA LYS A 110 7.54 23.81 -0.22
C LYS A 110 6.25 23.76 0.63
N PRO A 111 5.89 24.82 1.39
CA PRO A 111 4.65 24.87 2.15
C PRO A 111 3.39 24.64 1.30
N GLN A 112 3.42 25.10 0.05
CA GLN A 112 2.34 24.87 -0.92
C GLN A 112 2.05 23.37 -1.13
N ILE A 113 3.09 22.54 -1.19
CA ILE A 113 2.94 21.10 -1.41
C ILE A 113 2.18 20.48 -0.23
N ILE A 114 2.54 20.82 1.01
CA ILE A 114 1.80 20.36 2.19
C ILE A 114 0.32 20.76 2.13
N GLY A 115 0.03 22.01 1.75
CA GLY A 115 -1.35 22.47 1.57
C GLY A 115 -2.12 21.70 0.49
N GLU A 116 -1.47 21.33 -0.61
CA GLU A 116 -2.06 20.51 -1.68
C GLU A 116 -2.36 19.06 -1.22
N TYR A 117 -1.52 18.49 -0.34
CA TYR A 117 -1.77 17.19 0.29
C TYR A 117 -2.91 17.26 1.31
N GLU A 118 -2.93 18.27 2.18
CA GLU A 118 -4.01 18.49 3.18
C GLU A 118 -5.36 18.84 2.52
N SER A 119 -5.36 19.44 1.32
CA SER A 119 -6.59 19.73 0.56
C SER A 119 -7.05 18.59 -0.36
N GLY A 120 -6.17 17.63 -0.65
CA GLY A 120 -6.45 16.48 -1.52
C GLY A 120 -6.30 16.77 -3.02
N LYS A 121 -5.62 17.86 -3.38
CA LYS A 121 -5.36 18.25 -4.78
C LYS A 121 -4.12 17.57 -5.36
N ALA A 122 -3.17 17.22 -4.51
CA ALA A 122 -1.89 16.63 -4.91
C ALA A 122 -2.04 15.22 -5.51
N ILE A 123 -1.11 14.87 -6.40
CA ILE A 123 -0.88 13.49 -6.83
C ILE A 123 -0.07 12.77 -5.74
N PRO A 124 -0.50 11.61 -5.23
CA PRO A 124 0.23 10.91 -4.19
C PRO A 124 1.63 10.49 -4.63
N ASN A 125 2.66 11.03 -3.96
CA ASN A 125 4.03 10.55 -4.08
C ASN A 125 4.46 9.85 -2.79
N GLY A 126 4.79 8.56 -2.89
CA GLY A 126 5.21 7.74 -1.76
C GLY A 126 6.45 8.25 -1.02
N GLN A 127 7.37 8.94 -1.71
CA GLN A 127 8.57 9.53 -1.08
C GLN A 127 8.20 10.68 -0.16
N ILE A 128 7.33 11.60 -0.62
CA ILE A 128 6.86 12.74 0.17
C ILE A 128 6.02 12.23 1.36
N ILE A 129 5.11 11.28 1.12
CA ILE A 129 4.32 10.66 2.20
C ILE A 129 5.24 10.04 3.25
N SER A 130 6.28 9.30 2.84
CA SER A 130 7.24 8.71 3.77
C SER A 130 8.03 9.75 4.57
N LYS A 131 8.35 10.91 3.98
CA LYS A 131 8.97 12.03 4.71
C LYS A 131 8.01 12.62 5.75
N ILE A 132 6.74 12.81 5.40
CA ILE A 132 5.70 13.32 6.31
C ILE A 132 5.49 12.34 7.47
N GLU A 133 5.39 11.03 7.21
CA GLU A 133 5.25 10.00 8.25
C GLU A 133 6.40 10.04 9.26
N ARG A 134 7.65 10.19 8.78
CA ARG A 134 8.84 10.31 9.64
C ARG A 134 8.86 11.62 10.42
N ALA A 135 8.47 12.74 9.80
CA ALA A 135 8.46 14.04 10.48
C ALA A 135 7.39 14.11 11.57
N LEU A 136 6.25 13.46 11.34
CA LEU A 136 5.08 13.42 12.24
C LEU A 136 5.05 12.17 13.14
N ASN A 137 6.06 11.29 13.08
CA ASN A 137 6.16 10.06 13.86
C ASN A 137 4.88 9.21 13.90
N CYS A 138 4.08 9.24 12.82
CA CYS A 138 2.79 8.56 12.74
C CYS A 138 2.66 7.82 11.40
N LYS A 139 1.96 6.68 11.40
CA LYS A 139 1.64 5.95 10.17
C LYS A 139 0.40 6.57 9.53
N LEU A 140 0.54 7.08 8.31
CA LEU A 140 -0.57 7.65 7.56
C LEU A 140 -1.31 6.53 6.79
N PRO A 141 -2.64 6.66 6.60
CA PRO A 141 -3.39 5.70 5.80
C PRO A 141 -2.89 5.76 4.34
N ARG A 142 -2.45 4.63 3.80
CA ARG A 142 -1.93 4.57 2.44
C ARG A 142 -3.06 4.66 1.41
N PRO A 143 -2.90 5.47 0.35
CA PRO A 143 -3.90 5.54 -0.71
C PRO A 143 -4.05 4.16 -1.37
N GLY A 144 -5.30 3.69 -1.50
CA GLY A 144 -5.63 2.40 -2.13
C GLY A 144 -5.48 1.13 -1.28
N LYS A 145 -5.00 1.19 -0.02
CA LYS A 145 -5.09 0.05 0.92
C LYS A 145 -6.26 0.25 1.86
N LYS A 146 -7.39 -0.44 1.61
CA LYS A 146 -8.39 -0.66 2.66
C LYS A 146 -7.68 -1.31 3.86
N PRO A 147 -7.92 -0.85 5.10
CA PRO A 147 -7.37 -1.54 6.27
C PRO A 147 -7.83 -2.99 6.23
N ALA A 148 -6.88 -3.93 6.31
CA ALA A 148 -7.18 -5.34 6.45
C ALA A 148 -7.78 -5.56 7.85
N GLY A 149 -9.08 -5.29 8.00
CA GLY A 149 -9.73 -5.26 9.31
C GLY A 149 -11.18 -4.78 9.32
N ALA A 150 -11.94 -5.03 8.25
CA ALA A 150 -13.39 -4.84 8.27
C ALA A 150 -14.08 -5.99 7.51
N LYS A 151 -13.93 -7.21 8.04
CA LYS A 151 -14.94 -8.26 7.77
C LYS A 151 -16.15 -7.91 8.62
N GLY A 152 -17.28 -7.71 7.95
CA GLY A 152 -18.52 -7.25 8.57
C GLY A 152 -19.02 -8.18 9.67
N THR A 153 -19.27 -7.59 10.84
CA THR A 153 -20.28 -8.07 11.78
C THR A 153 -21.34 -6.98 11.81
N GLY A 154 -22.44 -7.21 11.07
CA GLY A 154 -23.66 -6.41 11.22
C GLY A 154 -24.22 -6.54 12.65
N PRO A 155 -25.13 -5.65 13.06
CA PRO A 155 -25.64 -5.65 14.41
C PRO A 155 -26.49 -6.91 14.62
N LYS A 156 -25.96 -7.88 15.38
CA LYS A 156 -26.77 -8.99 15.90
C LYS A 156 -27.70 -8.42 16.97
N LYS A 157 -28.98 -8.33 16.60
CA LYS A 157 -30.13 -8.19 17.49
C LYS A 157 -29.97 -9.19 18.65
N ALA A 158 -29.70 -8.66 19.84
CA ALA A 158 -29.67 -9.45 21.06
C ALA A 158 -31.11 -9.83 21.43
N THR A 159 -31.43 -11.10 21.29
CA THR A 159 -32.63 -11.71 21.88
C THR A 159 -32.31 -11.99 23.35
N ALA A 160 -32.94 -11.27 24.27
CA ALA A 160 -32.87 -11.56 25.70
C ALA A 160 -33.82 -12.73 26.05
N PRO A 161 -33.44 -13.66 26.95
CA PRO A 161 -34.29 -14.75 27.40
C PRO A 161 -35.02 -14.44 28.71
N ALA A 162 -35.96 -15.33 29.06
CA ALA A 162 -36.64 -15.52 30.34
C ALA A 162 -37.99 -14.80 30.56
N GLY A 163 -39.07 -15.51 30.20
CA GLY A 163 -40.40 -15.30 30.78
C GLY A 163 -40.73 -16.46 31.72
N ALA A 164 -41.03 -16.15 32.97
CA ALA A 164 -41.71 -17.03 33.92
C ALA A 164 -42.71 -16.19 34.75
N SER A 165 -43.91 -16.74 34.86
CA SER A 165 -45.19 -16.17 35.26
C SER A 165 -45.30 -15.70 36.72
N SER A 166 -46.11 -14.66 37.00
CA SER A 166 -47.17 -14.70 38.04
C SER A 166 -48.08 -13.45 38.08
N LYS A 167 -49.39 -13.75 38.15
CA LYS A 167 -50.58 -13.06 38.67
C LYS A 167 -50.54 -11.57 39.09
N GLY A 168 -51.57 -10.83 38.65
CA GLY A 168 -52.06 -9.63 39.34
C GLY A 168 -53.13 -8.90 38.53
N VAL A 169 -54.26 -8.59 39.16
CA VAL A 169 -55.57 -8.29 38.56
C VAL A 169 -56.07 -6.91 39.05
N HIS A 170 -56.92 -6.25 38.23
CA HIS A 170 -57.88 -5.14 38.50
C HIS A 170 -57.47 -3.65 38.38
N GLY A 171 -58.35 -2.91 37.67
CA GLY A 171 -58.63 -1.47 37.78
C GLY A 171 -57.84 -0.58 36.80
N GLY A 172 -58.39 0.08 35.77
CA GLY A 172 -59.73 0.64 35.58
C GLY A 172 -59.77 2.09 36.07
N LEU A 173 -59.36 3.07 35.24
CA LEU A 173 -60.10 4.33 35.00
C LEU A 173 -59.43 5.22 33.94
N SER A 174 -60.22 5.55 32.92
CA SER A 174 -60.03 6.67 31.99
C SER A 174 -60.04 8.01 32.75
N ARG A 175 -59.22 8.99 32.30
CA ARG A 175 -59.67 10.31 31.83
C ARG A 175 -58.48 11.26 31.61
N GLY A 176 -58.42 11.82 30.41
CA GLY A 176 -57.37 12.77 30.01
C GLY A 176 -57.63 14.23 30.41
N GLY A 177 -56.54 15.00 30.32
CA GLY A 177 -56.46 16.46 30.13
C GLY A 177 -56.49 17.33 31.40
N PRO A 178 -56.02 18.60 31.36
CA PRO A 178 -55.44 19.36 30.25
C PRO A 178 -54.08 20.04 30.56
N ALA A 179 -53.58 20.79 29.58
CA ALA A 179 -52.26 21.43 29.52
C ALA A 179 -52.14 22.79 30.24
N LYS A 180 -50.89 23.09 30.60
CA LYS A 180 -50.30 24.34 31.15
C LYS A 180 -51.01 25.65 30.77
N ARG A 181 -51.12 26.56 31.75
CA ARG A 181 -51.19 28.03 31.56
C ARG A 181 -50.35 28.69 32.68
N ARG A 182 -49.38 29.54 32.30
CA ARG A 182 -49.38 31.01 32.38
C ARG A 182 -49.31 31.53 33.81
#